data_AF-A0A357ASL1-F1
#
_entry.id   AF-A0A357ASL1-F1
#
_cell.length_a   1.000
_cell.length_b   1.000
_cell.length_c   1.000
_cell.angle_alpha   90.00
_cell.angle_beta   90.00
_cell.angle_gamma   90.00
#
_symmetry.space_group_name_H-M   'P 1'
#
loop_
_entity.id
_entity.type
_entity.pdbx_description
1 polymer ?
#
loop_
_entity_poly.entity_id
_entity_poly.type
_entity_poly.pdbx_seq_one_letter_code
_entity_poly.pdbx_strand_id
1 'polypeptide(L)'
;MEKGTLSGKISAKRMAFIAIMAAVICVASPFSIPIGPIPISLANLVIWTAVYLLGAVDGTLSTIIFILLGAVGLPVFSGGAGGLAKLTGATGGYIIGYIFMALVAGFIMEAAKRKTIPTFLAFILGDAICYVIGTAWFVHLTGKTLAASMSLCVTPFIPGDLIKIALSIAIGMSVRKALMKASIME
;
A
#
# COMPACT_ATOMS: atom_id res chain seq x y z
N MET A 1 39.19 9.99 -17.50
CA MET A 1 38.53 10.99 -18.37
C MET A 1 37.83 10.16 -19.43
N GLU A 2 36.53 9.90 -19.31
CA GLU A 2 35.45 10.85 -19.63
C GLU A 2 34.27 10.66 -18.68
N LYS A 3 33.78 11.77 -18.10
CA LYS A 3 32.56 11.82 -17.31
C LYS A 3 31.38 11.80 -18.28
N GLY A 4 30.50 10.81 -18.16
CA GLY A 4 29.22 10.75 -18.88
C GLY A 4 28.09 10.56 -17.89
N THR A 5 27.66 11.65 -17.25
CA THR A 5 26.43 11.76 -16.47
C THR A 5 25.22 11.43 -17.34
N LEU A 6 24.77 10.17 -17.34
CA LEU A 6 23.46 9.82 -17.84
C LEU A 6 22.43 10.11 -16.75
N SER A 7 21.93 11.35 -16.80
CA SER A 7 20.65 11.78 -16.24
C SER A 7 19.62 10.63 -16.24
N GLY A 8 19.07 10.32 -15.06
CA GLY A 8 18.14 9.23 -14.82
C GLY A 8 16.85 9.37 -15.63
N LYS A 9 16.83 8.82 -16.85
CA LYS A 9 15.62 8.72 -17.66
C LYS A 9 14.70 7.66 -17.07
N ILE A 10 13.52 8.05 -16.59
CA ILE A 10 12.46 7.09 -16.27
C ILE A 10 12.08 6.40 -17.59
N SER A 11 12.31 5.08 -17.67
CA SER A 11 11.91 4.29 -18.85
C SER A 11 10.38 4.28 -18.97
N ALA A 12 9.85 4.39 -20.19
CA ALA A 12 8.40 4.32 -20.46
C ALA A 12 7.77 3.05 -19.86
N LYS A 13 8.52 1.94 -19.88
CA LYS A 13 8.14 0.68 -19.25
C LYS A 13 7.94 0.80 -17.74
N ARG A 14 8.87 1.47 -17.04
CA ARG A 14 8.77 1.73 -15.59
C ARG A 14 7.55 2.59 -15.28
N MET A 15 7.32 3.65 -16.05
CA MET A 15 6.13 4.50 -15.90
C MET A 15 4.83 3.69 -16.08
N ALA A 16 4.78 2.84 -17.11
CA ALA A 16 3.61 2.01 -17.39
C ALA A 16 3.31 1.07 -16.22
N PHE A 17 4.32 0.40 -15.66
CA PHE A 17 4.13 -0.49 -14.51
C PHE A 17 3.63 0.25 -13.26
N ILE A 18 4.20 1.42 -12.96
CA ILE A 18 3.74 2.27 -11.85
C ILE A 18 2.28 2.70 -12.07
N ALA A 19 1.95 3.17 -13.27
CA ALA A 19 0.59 3.60 -13.61
C ALA A 19 -0.43 2.45 -13.55
N ILE A 20 -0.07 1.28 -14.05
CA ILE A 20 -0.92 0.07 -13.99
C ILE A 20 -1.16 -0.31 -12.54
N MET A 21 -0.13 -0.39 -11.69
CA MET A 21 -0.34 -0.75 -10.28
C MET A 21 -1.16 0.31 -9.55
N ALA A 22 -0.94 1.60 -9.81
CA ALA A 22 -1.79 2.66 -9.27
C ALA A 22 -3.26 2.47 -9.70
N ALA A 23 -3.52 2.15 -10.97
CA ALA A 23 -4.87 1.88 -11.47
C ALA A 23 -5.50 0.65 -10.81
N VAL A 24 -4.73 -0.44 -10.61
CA VAL A 24 -5.23 -1.63 -9.90
C VAL A 24 -5.57 -1.30 -8.45
N ILE A 25 -4.77 -0.46 -7.77
CA ILE A 25 -5.10 0.02 -6.41
C ILE A 25 -6.41 0.82 -6.45
N CYS A 26 -6.56 1.75 -7.40
CA CYS A 26 -7.76 2.56 -7.56
C CYS A 26 -9.02 1.75 -7.82
N VAL A 27 -8.92 0.64 -8.56
CA VAL A 27 -10.05 -0.26 -8.84
C VAL A 27 -10.37 -1.13 -7.63
N ALA A 28 -9.37 -1.64 -6.91
CA ALA A 28 -9.57 -2.56 -5.81
C ALA A 28 -9.99 -1.86 -4.50
N SER A 29 -9.42 -0.68 -4.21
CA SER A 29 -9.61 0.04 -2.95
C SER A 29 -11.08 0.34 -2.58
N PRO A 30 -11.97 0.71 -3.53
CA PRO A 30 -13.39 0.93 -3.25
C PRO A 30 -14.12 -0.31 -2.71
N PHE A 31 -13.67 -1.53 -3.07
CA PHE A 31 -14.20 -2.76 -2.52
C PHE A 31 -13.80 -2.87 -1.05
N SER A 32 -14.75 -2.55 -0.18
CA SER A 32 -14.53 -2.52 1.25
C SER A 32 -15.77 -2.94 2.03
N ILE A 33 -15.57 -3.57 3.18
CA ILE A 33 -16.62 -4.01 4.09
C ILE A 33 -16.67 -3.01 5.25
N PRO A 34 -17.80 -2.29 5.44
CA PRO A 34 -17.95 -1.37 6.56
C PRO A 34 -18.19 -2.15 7.85
N ILE A 35 -17.23 -2.12 8.77
CA ILE A 35 -17.33 -2.76 10.11
C ILE A 35 -17.29 -1.73 11.25
N GLY A 36 -17.23 -0.44 10.92
CA GLY A 36 -17.01 0.64 11.86
C GLY A 36 -16.51 1.91 11.15
N PRO A 37 -15.86 2.83 11.87
CA PRO A 37 -15.36 4.08 11.30
C PRO A 37 -14.22 3.85 10.28
N ILE A 38 -13.49 2.74 10.44
CA ILE A 38 -12.48 2.26 9.50
C ILE A 38 -13.09 1.04 8.78
N PRO A 39 -13.19 1.04 7.45
CA PRO A 39 -13.67 -0.11 6.70
C PRO A 39 -12.53 -1.09 6.36
N ILE A 40 -12.82 -2.38 6.25
CA ILE A 40 -11.86 -3.35 5.71
C ILE A 40 -11.80 -3.16 4.20
N SER A 41 -10.71 -2.60 3.67
CA SER A 41 -10.51 -2.40 2.23
C SER A 41 -9.55 -3.43 1.63
N LEU A 42 -9.65 -3.63 0.30
CA LEU A 42 -8.65 -4.36 -0.49
C LEU A 42 -7.43 -3.50 -0.89
N ALA A 43 -7.41 -2.22 -0.55
CA ALA A 43 -6.32 -1.30 -0.91
C ALA A 43 -4.95 -1.83 -0.46
N ASN A 44 -4.82 -2.20 0.82
CA ASN A 44 -3.55 -2.66 1.39
C ASN A 44 -3.05 -3.96 0.75
N LEU A 45 -3.94 -4.91 0.41
CA LEU A 45 -3.59 -6.11 -0.37
C LEU A 45 -2.87 -5.73 -1.67
N VAL A 46 -3.46 -4.82 -2.46
CA VAL A 46 -2.89 -4.44 -3.76
C VAL A 46 -1.62 -3.60 -3.59
N ILE A 47 -1.54 -2.76 -2.56
CA ILE A 47 -0.32 -1.98 -2.25
C ILE A 47 0.85 -2.92 -1.94
N TRP A 48 0.64 -3.94 -1.11
CA TRP A 48 1.67 -4.96 -0.85
C TRP A 48 2.05 -5.74 -2.11
N THR A 49 1.09 -6.08 -2.98
CA THR A 49 1.38 -6.69 -4.28
C THR A 49 2.19 -5.75 -5.18
N ALA A 50 1.87 -4.45 -5.22
CA ALA A 50 2.62 -3.46 -5.98
C ALA A 50 4.07 -3.34 -5.49
N VAL A 51 4.26 -3.31 -4.17
CA VAL A 51 5.58 -3.32 -3.52
C VAL A 51 6.35 -4.60 -3.87
N TYR A 52 5.69 -5.76 -3.84
CA TYR A 52 6.31 -7.03 -4.19
C TYR A 52 6.84 -7.05 -5.63
N LEU A 53 6.02 -6.58 -6.57
CA LEU A 53 6.31 -6.59 -8.01
C LEU A 53 7.34 -5.54 -8.40
N LEU A 54 7.12 -4.29 -7.97
CA LEU A 54 7.86 -3.12 -8.44
C LEU A 54 9.02 -2.71 -7.51
N GLY A 55 9.03 -3.19 -6.27
CA GLY A 55 10.02 -2.80 -5.27
C GLY A 55 9.59 -1.61 -4.42
N ALA A 56 10.51 -1.17 -3.55
CA ALA A 56 10.22 -0.18 -2.51
C ALA A 56 9.81 1.18 -3.09
N VAL A 57 10.58 1.69 -4.05
CA VAL A 57 10.38 3.03 -4.61
C VAL A 57 9.16 3.06 -5.52
N ASP A 58 9.09 2.14 -6.49
CA ASP A 58 8.04 2.18 -7.52
C ASP A 58 6.67 1.71 -7.02
N GLY A 59 6.64 0.79 -6.04
CA GLY A 59 5.42 0.44 -5.31
C GLY A 59 4.90 1.61 -4.48
N THR A 60 5.79 2.35 -3.82
CA THR A 60 5.43 3.57 -3.08
C THR A 60 4.93 4.66 -4.02
N LEU A 61 5.57 4.88 -5.18
CA LEU A 61 5.09 5.83 -6.18
C LEU A 61 3.70 5.50 -6.69
N SER A 62 3.41 4.21 -6.91
CA SER A 62 2.07 3.75 -7.30
C SER A 62 1.03 4.08 -6.22
N THR A 63 1.40 3.92 -4.96
CA THR A 63 0.57 4.26 -3.79
C THR A 63 0.34 5.77 -3.69
N ILE A 64 1.38 6.59 -3.90
CA ILE A 64 1.27 8.05 -3.90
C ILE A 64 0.33 8.53 -5.01
N ILE A 65 0.45 7.98 -6.23
CA ILE A 65 -0.44 8.33 -7.34
C ILE A 65 -1.89 8.00 -7.00
N PHE A 66 -2.16 6.82 -6.43
CA PHE A 66 -3.48 6.44 -5.93
C PHE A 66 -4.04 7.48 -4.93
N ILE A 67 -3.22 7.90 -3.96
CA ILE A 67 -3.62 8.90 -2.95
C ILE A 67 -3.92 10.24 -3.60
N LEU A 68 -3.07 10.70 -4.53
CA LEU A 68 -3.25 11.97 -5.24
C LEU A 68 -4.52 11.97 -6.10
N LEU A 69 -4.81 10.87 -6.80
CA LEU A 69 -6.04 10.70 -7.57
C LEU A 69 -7.27 10.77 -6.66
N GLY A 70 -7.24 10.11 -5.51
CA GLY A 70 -8.30 10.22 -4.51
C GLY A 70 -8.39 11.64 -3.94
N ALA A 71 -7.28 12.33 -3.71
CA ALA A 71 -7.24 13.68 -3.16
C ALA A 71 -7.95 14.70 -4.08
N VAL A 72 -7.75 14.60 -5.40
CA VAL A 72 -8.41 15.48 -6.39
C VAL A 72 -9.90 15.15 -6.59
N GLY A 73 -10.42 14.11 -5.95
CA GLY A 73 -11.86 13.83 -5.90
C GLY A 73 -12.31 12.54 -6.56
N LEU A 74 -11.41 11.74 -7.16
CA LEU A 74 -11.83 10.48 -7.77
C LEU A 74 -12.33 9.50 -6.69
N PRO A 75 -13.38 8.71 -6.96
CA PRO A 75 -14.00 7.78 -6.01
C PRO A 75 -13.17 6.50 -5.83
N VAL A 76 -11.88 6.62 -5.52
CA VAL A 76 -10.92 5.51 -5.46
C VAL A 76 -10.67 5.02 -4.04
N PHE A 77 -11.02 5.79 -3.01
CA PHE A 77 -10.88 5.34 -1.62
C PHE A 77 -11.99 4.36 -1.23
N SER A 78 -11.82 3.72 -0.07
CA SER A 78 -12.77 2.75 0.48
C SER A 78 -14.21 3.25 0.46
N GLY A 79 -15.11 2.41 -0.05
CA GLY A 79 -16.53 2.70 -0.23
C GLY A 79 -16.83 3.63 -1.41
N GLY A 80 -15.91 3.77 -2.38
CA GLY A 80 -16.07 4.68 -3.51
C GLY A 80 -15.94 6.15 -3.11
N ALA A 81 -15.26 6.44 -2.00
CA ALA A 81 -15.06 7.80 -1.52
C ALA A 81 -13.90 8.49 -2.26
N GLY A 82 -13.92 9.81 -2.26
CA GLY A 82 -12.85 10.65 -2.81
C GLY A 82 -12.80 12.00 -2.10
N GLY A 83 -11.81 12.79 -2.47
CA GLY A 83 -11.62 14.16 -2.02
C GLY A 83 -10.89 14.29 -0.67
N LEU A 84 -10.52 15.54 -0.38
CA LEU A 84 -9.81 15.90 0.85
C LEU A 84 -10.59 15.53 2.12
N ALA A 85 -11.92 15.56 2.09
CA ALA A 85 -12.76 15.19 3.24
C ALA A 85 -12.47 13.76 3.74
N LYS A 86 -12.20 12.82 2.84
CA LYS A 86 -11.82 11.44 3.21
C LYS A 86 -10.41 11.38 3.81
N LEU A 87 -9.49 12.21 3.32
CA LEU A 87 -8.11 12.32 3.80
C LEU A 87 -8.00 13.05 5.15
N THR A 88 -8.90 13.98 5.45
CA THR A 88 -8.95 14.66 6.74
C THR A 88 -9.84 13.94 7.76
N GLY A 89 -10.57 12.90 7.32
CA GLY A 89 -11.47 12.11 8.16
C GLY A 89 -10.76 11.00 8.96
N ALA A 90 -11.57 10.09 9.52
CA ALA A 90 -11.11 9.00 10.39
C ALA A 90 -10.09 8.07 9.73
N THR A 91 -10.21 7.84 8.42
CA THR A 91 -9.31 6.95 7.66
C THR A 91 -8.04 7.66 7.17
N GLY A 92 -7.95 8.99 7.32
CA GLY A 92 -6.91 9.83 6.75
C GLY A 92 -5.49 9.36 7.08
N GLY A 93 -5.22 9.17 8.37
CA GLY A 93 -3.92 8.70 8.85
C GLY A 93 -3.52 7.32 8.29
N TYR A 94 -4.47 6.42 8.01
CA TYR A 94 -4.17 5.12 7.39
C TYR A 94 -3.83 5.28 5.91
N ILE A 95 -4.54 6.16 5.20
CA ILE A 95 -4.27 6.44 3.78
C ILE A 95 -2.85 7.02 3.62
N ILE A 96 -2.45 7.95 4.49
CA ILE A 96 -1.07 8.46 4.51
C ILE A 96 -0.09 7.40 5.01
N GLY A 97 -0.48 6.59 6.00
CA GLY A 97 0.29 5.47 6.53
C GLY A 97 0.69 4.45 5.47
N TYR A 98 -0.12 4.27 4.42
CA TYR A 98 0.21 3.39 3.29
C TYR A 98 1.52 3.75 2.59
N ILE A 99 1.91 5.03 2.57
CA ILE A 99 3.18 5.47 1.96
C ILE A 99 4.35 4.86 2.74
N PHE A 100 4.32 4.99 4.08
CA PHE A 100 5.37 4.47 4.96
C PHE A 100 5.36 2.95 5.03
N MET A 101 4.16 2.35 5.02
CA MET A 101 3.97 0.90 4.90
C MET A 101 4.67 0.37 3.65
N ALA A 102 4.36 0.93 2.48
CA ALA A 102 4.93 0.49 1.20
C ALA A 102 6.46 0.66 1.17
N LEU A 103 6.94 1.82 1.63
CA LEU A 103 8.35 2.16 1.58
C LEU A 103 9.21 1.26 2.48
N VAL A 104 8.85 1.16 3.76
CA VAL A 104 9.62 0.39 4.75
C VAL A 104 9.54 -1.10 4.46
N ALA A 105 8.34 -1.62 4.21
CA ALA A 105 8.16 -3.03 3.88
C ALA A 105 8.91 -3.41 2.59
N GLY A 106 8.89 -2.52 1.60
CA GLY A 106 9.60 -2.71 0.34
C GLY A 106 11.12 -2.80 0.51
N PHE A 107 11.73 -1.89 1.27
CA PHE A 107 13.18 -1.91 1.48
C PHE A 107 13.64 -3.17 2.21
N ILE A 108 12.89 -3.61 3.23
CA ILE A 108 13.22 -4.83 3.98
C ILE A 108 13.05 -6.06 3.08
N MET A 109 11.98 -6.11 2.28
CA MET A 109 11.76 -7.18 1.31
C MET A 109 12.90 -7.28 0.29
N GLU A 110 13.36 -6.14 -0.25
CA GLU A 110 14.47 -6.08 -1.21
C GLU A 110 15.79 -6.52 -0.58
N ALA A 111 16.09 -6.03 0.64
CA ALA A 111 17.26 -6.47 1.40
C ALA A 111 17.24 -7.98 1.68
N ALA A 112 16.05 -8.54 1.94
CA ALA A 112 15.84 -9.97 2.11
C ALA A 112 15.74 -10.76 0.80
N LYS A 113 15.99 -10.13 -0.35
CA LYS A 113 15.94 -10.73 -1.70
C LYS A 113 14.60 -11.40 -2.00
N ARG A 114 13.49 -10.82 -1.52
CA ARG A 114 12.11 -11.31 -1.72
C ARG A 114 11.86 -12.75 -1.23
N LYS A 115 12.65 -13.24 -0.26
CA LYS A 115 12.36 -14.51 0.43
C LYS A 115 11.00 -14.44 1.13
N THR A 116 10.21 -15.50 1.04
CA THR A 116 8.81 -15.52 1.47
C THR A 116 8.62 -15.12 2.94
N ILE A 117 9.31 -15.79 3.88
CA ILE A 117 9.15 -15.53 5.32
C ILE A 117 9.63 -14.12 5.70
N PRO A 118 10.84 -13.66 5.31
CA PRO A 118 11.24 -12.28 5.55
C PRO A 118 10.30 -11.23 4.95
N THR A 119 9.74 -11.49 3.75
CA THR A 119 8.79 -10.59 3.11
C THR A 119 7.47 -10.51 3.90
N PHE A 120 6.99 -11.65 4.39
CA PHE A 120 5.80 -11.71 5.24
C PHE A 120 5.99 -10.87 6.52
N LEU A 121 7.14 -11.02 7.19
CA LEU A 121 7.49 -10.22 8.37
C LEU A 121 7.67 -8.74 8.04
N ALA A 122 8.27 -8.41 6.89
CA ALA A 122 8.42 -7.04 6.42
C ALA A 122 7.05 -6.37 6.20
N PHE A 123 6.09 -7.10 5.65
CA PHE A 123 4.75 -6.58 5.38
C PHE A 123 3.97 -6.40 6.68
N ILE A 124 4.11 -7.31 7.66
CA ILE A 124 3.58 -7.12 9.02
C ILE A 124 4.15 -5.86 9.67
N LEU A 125 5.46 -5.63 9.56
CA LEU A 125 6.07 -4.43 10.13
C LEU A 125 5.58 -3.15 9.44
N GLY A 126 5.45 -3.17 8.11
CA GLY A 126 4.86 -2.06 7.38
C GLY A 126 3.42 -1.78 7.81
N ASP A 127 2.62 -2.82 8.00
CA ASP A 127 1.23 -2.72 8.47
C ASP A 127 1.17 -2.13 9.88
N ALA A 128 2.05 -2.58 10.78
CA ALA A 128 2.17 -2.02 12.12
C ALA A 128 2.51 -0.52 12.09
N ILE A 129 3.40 -0.08 11.19
CA ILE A 129 3.70 1.36 10.99
C ILE A 129 2.45 2.10 10.50
N CYS A 130 1.71 1.54 9.55
CA CYS A 130 0.45 2.10 9.07
C CYS A 130 -0.55 2.27 10.22
N TYR A 131 -0.70 1.24 11.05
CA TYR A 131 -1.56 1.27 12.23
C TYR A 131 -1.14 2.30 13.26
N VAL A 132 0.16 2.47 13.52
CA VAL A 132 0.64 3.50 14.46
C VAL A 132 0.24 4.89 13.95
N ILE A 133 0.50 5.20 12.68
CA ILE A 133 0.18 6.51 12.09
C ILE A 133 -1.33 6.73 12.04
N GLY A 134 -2.08 5.74 11.55
CA GLY A 134 -3.53 5.80 11.43
C GLY A 134 -4.25 5.90 12.77
N THR A 135 -3.82 5.13 13.76
CA THR A 135 -4.44 5.14 15.09
C THR A 135 -4.12 6.44 15.83
N ALA A 136 -2.89 6.95 15.73
CA ALA A 136 -2.52 8.24 16.31
C ALA A 136 -3.37 9.39 15.73
N TRP A 137 -3.56 9.39 14.41
CA TRP A 137 -4.46 10.32 13.73
C TRP A 137 -5.91 10.19 14.24
N PHE A 138 -6.41 8.96 14.34
CA PHE A 138 -7.78 8.69 14.78
C PHE A 138 -8.03 9.12 16.23
N VAL A 139 -7.08 8.87 17.13
CA VAL A 139 -7.11 9.35 18.52
C VAL A 139 -7.18 10.87 18.55
N HIS A 140 -6.31 11.55 17.81
CA HIS A 140 -6.28 13.01 17.75
C HIS A 140 -7.60 13.59 17.21
N LEU A 141 -8.15 13.00 16.15
CA LEU A 141 -9.39 13.47 15.52
C LEU A 141 -10.63 13.24 16.39
N THR A 142 -10.71 12.10 17.09
CA THR A 142 -11.94 11.67 17.78
C THR A 142 -11.94 11.93 19.28
N GLY A 143 -10.79 12.22 19.88
CA GLY A 143 -10.62 12.35 21.33
C GLY A 143 -10.82 11.05 22.11
N LYS A 144 -10.94 9.90 21.43
CA LYS A 144 -11.09 8.60 22.08
C LYS A 144 -9.80 8.18 22.77
N THR A 145 -9.92 7.37 23.82
CA THR A 145 -8.75 6.78 24.47
C THR A 145 -7.98 5.87 23.50
N LEU A 146 -6.69 5.67 23.76
CA LEU A 146 -5.86 4.78 22.94
C LEU A 146 -6.44 3.36 22.90
N ALA A 147 -6.86 2.82 24.05
CA ALA A 147 -7.44 1.49 24.14
C ALA A 147 -8.71 1.34 23.29
N ALA A 148 -9.62 2.32 23.33
CA ALA A 148 -10.83 2.32 22.51
C ALA A 148 -10.51 2.48 21.02
N SER A 149 -9.46 3.23 20.67
CA SER A 149 -9.04 3.41 19.28
C SER A 149 -8.40 2.14 18.71
N MET A 150 -7.62 1.42 19.51
CA MET A 150 -7.03 0.14 19.11
C MET A 150 -8.11 -0.93 18.84
N SER A 151 -9.14 -1.02 19.68
CA SER A 151 -10.23 -1.98 19.48
C SER A 151 -11.08 -1.67 18.25
N LEU A 152 -11.15 -0.41 17.83
CA LEU A 152 -11.90 0.02 16.64
C LEU A 152 -11.07 -0.05 15.36
N CYS A 153 -9.75 0.13 15.43
CA CYS A 153 -8.95 0.39 14.24
C CYS A 153 -7.81 -0.61 13.99
N VAL A 154 -7.52 -1.50 14.94
CA VAL A 154 -6.40 -2.46 14.84
C VAL A 154 -6.89 -3.89 15.05
N THR A 155 -7.45 -4.18 16.23
CA THR A 155 -7.81 -5.55 16.64
C THR A 155 -8.67 -6.32 15.63
N PRO A 156 -9.76 -5.75 15.06
CA PRO A 156 -10.59 -6.50 14.12
C PRO A 156 -9.95 -6.71 12.74
N PHE A 157 -8.87 -5.98 12.41
CA PHE A 157 -8.22 -6.02 11.11
C PHE A 157 -7.08 -7.03 11.04
N ILE A 158 -6.40 -7.30 12.17
CA ILE A 158 -5.23 -8.19 12.23
C ILE A 158 -5.46 -9.52 11.50
N PRO A 159 -6.53 -10.30 11.76
CA PRO A 159 -6.68 -11.60 11.09
C PRO A 159 -6.83 -11.45 9.56
N GLY A 160 -7.61 -10.46 9.13
CA GLY A 160 -7.83 -10.18 7.72
C GLY A 160 -6.57 -9.70 7.02
N ASP A 161 -5.77 -8.85 7.66
CA ASP A 161 -4.56 -8.30 7.08
C ASP A 161 -3.44 -9.35 7.01
N LEU A 162 -3.32 -10.26 7.98
CA LEU A 162 -2.40 -11.42 7.87
C LEU A 162 -2.74 -12.30 6.67
N ILE A 163 -4.03 -12.56 6.42
CA ILE A 163 -4.48 -13.31 5.24
C ILE A 163 -4.16 -12.55 3.96
N LYS A 164 -4.46 -11.24 3.90
CA LYS A 164 -4.16 -10.39 2.74
C LYS A 164 -2.67 -10.29 2.45
N ILE A 165 -1.82 -10.23 3.48
CA ILE A 165 -0.36 -10.24 3.33
C ILE A 165 0.08 -11.54 2.66
N ALA A 166 -0.37 -12.70 3.16
CA ALA A 166 -0.05 -13.99 2.55
C ALA A 166 -0.52 -14.06 1.08
N LEU A 167 -1.75 -13.61 0.81
CA LEU A 167 -2.30 -13.55 -0.54
C LEU A 167 -1.49 -12.60 -1.45
N SER A 168 -1.10 -11.43 -0.95
CA SER A 168 -0.34 -10.44 -1.72
C SER A 168 1.01 -11.00 -2.19
N ILE A 169 1.67 -11.81 -1.35
CA ILE A 169 2.92 -12.49 -1.66
C ILE A 169 2.68 -13.61 -2.67
N ALA A 170 1.63 -14.42 -2.49
CA ALA A 170 1.27 -15.48 -3.43
C ALA A 170 0.94 -14.94 -4.84
N ILE A 171 0.15 -13.87 -4.91
CA ILE A 171 -0.17 -13.15 -6.15
C ILE A 171 1.11 -12.55 -6.74
N GLY A 172 1.90 -11.86 -5.92
CA GLY A 172 3.15 -11.23 -6.33
C GLY A 172 4.14 -12.22 -6.93
N MET A 173 4.34 -13.39 -6.31
CA MET A 173 5.18 -14.47 -6.85
C MET A 173 4.66 -14.99 -8.19
N SER A 174 3.34 -15.24 -8.28
CA SER A 174 2.71 -15.79 -9.49
C SER A 174 2.80 -14.82 -10.67
N VAL A 175 2.47 -13.55 -10.45
CA VAL A 175 2.56 -12.49 -11.46
C VAL A 175 4.01 -12.25 -11.86
N ARG A 176 4.94 -12.14 -10.90
CA ARG A 176 6.37 -11.96 -11.20
C ARG A 176 6.91 -13.10 -12.06
N LYS A 177 6.56 -14.35 -11.73
CA LYS A 177 6.97 -15.53 -12.52
C LYS A 177 6.42 -15.47 -13.95
N ALA A 178 5.16 -15.08 -14.13
CA ALA A 178 4.55 -14.92 -15.45
C ALA A 178 5.24 -13.81 -16.27
N LEU A 179 5.53 -12.67 -15.65
CA LEU A 179 6.19 -11.54 -16.31
C LEU A 179 7.65 -11.85 -16.70
N MET A 180 8.38 -12.60 -15.88
CA MET A 180 9.73 -13.10 -16.22
C MET A 180 9.67 -14.10 -17.38
N LYS A 181 8.70 -15.02 -17.39
CA LYS A 181 8.51 -15.99 -18.48
C LYS A 181 8.19 -15.30 -19.81
N ALA A 182 7.49 -14.17 -19.78
CA ALA A 182 7.17 -13.36 -20.94
C ALA A 182 8.28 -12.36 -21.33
N SER A 183 9.45 -12.39 -20.66
CA SER A 183 10.56 -11.43 -20.85
C SER A 183 10.16 -9.96 -20.67
N ILE A 184 9.08 -9.71 -19.91
CA ILE A 184 8.60 -8.37 -19.58
C ILE A 184 9.31 -7.87 -18.32
N MET A 185 9.80 -8.74 -17.44
CA MET A 185 10.61 -8.35 -16.28
C MET A 185 11.90 -9.18 -16.21
N GLU A 186 12.95 -8.54 -15.72
CA GLU A 186 14.25 -9.15 -15.41
C GLU A 186 14.32 -9.56 -13.91
#